data_AF-A0A822XRB4-F1
#
_entry.id   AF-A0A822XRB4-F1
#
_cell.length_a   1.000
_cell.length_b   1.000
_cell.length_c   1.000
_cell.angle_alpha   90.00
_cell.angle_beta   90.00
_cell.angle_gamma   90.00
#
_symmetry.space_group_name_H-M   'P 1'
#
loop_
_entity.id
_entity.type
_entity.pdbx_description
1 polymer ?
#
loop_
_entity_poly.entity_id
_entity_poly.type
_entity_poly.pdbx_seq_one_letter_code
_entity_poly.pdbx_strand_id
1 'polypeptide(L)'
;MDAFPRERMATTFLKLPTILSVTVILALVLILHTHIVFSQDIEDGEDYVVDNPFTNALAGKRFLARIRKGAHCDVSRNSICNGVSVNNGTGLLQCCKTHCRNVLGDRNNCGRCGHKCGFAELCCHGSCTNAAYNASNCGKCGNKCLPGVKCEFGACGYA
;
A
#
# COMPACT_ATOMS: atom_id res chain seq x y z
N MET A 1 -8.78 -73.19 -30.41
CA MET A 1 -10.19 -72.77 -30.59
C MET A 1 -10.75 -72.43 -29.21
N ASP A 2 -10.05 -71.64 -28.40
CA ASP A 2 -9.97 -70.16 -28.44
C ASP A 2 -11.22 -69.51 -27.84
N ALA A 3 -11.06 -68.93 -26.64
CA ALA A 3 -11.48 -67.57 -26.26
C ALA A 3 -11.54 -67.38 -24.73
N PHE A 4 -11.17 -66.16 -24.29
CA PHE A 4 -11.54 -65.36 -23.10
C PHE A 4 -10.35 -64.72 -22.36
N PRO A 5 -10.49 -63.49 -21.83
CA PRO A 5 -9.67 -62.35 -22.25
C PRO A 5 -8.80 -61.79 -21.13
N ARG A 6 -7.72 -61.11 -21.53
CA ARG A 6 -6.79 -60.41 -20.64
C ARG A 6 -7.31 -58.99 -20.39
N GLU A 7 -8.12 -58.78 -19.35
CA GLU A 7 -8.63 -57.46 -18.96
C GLU A 7 -7.66 -56.71 -18.02
N ARG A 8 -7.10 -55.61 -18.56
CA ARG A 8 -6.89 -54.29 -17.95
C ARG A 8 -6.43 -54.20 -16.48
N MET A 9 -5.13 -54.09 -16.22
CA MET A 9 -4.63 -53.58 -14.92
C MET A 9 -3.38 -52.67 -14.98
N ALA A 10 -2.85 -52.32 -16.17
CA ALA A 10 -1.53 -51.68 -16.27
C ALA A 10 -1.51 -50.21 -16.74
N THR A 11 -2.67 -49.57 -16.99
CA THR A 11 -2.72 -48.19 -17.55
C THR A 11 -3.13 -47.10 -16.56
N THR A 12 -3.45 -47.46 -15.31
CA THR A 12 -3.83 -46.52 -14.24
C THR A 12 -2.64 -46.04 -13.41
N PHE A 13 -1.64 -46.90 -13.17
CA PHE A 13 -0.48 -46.57 -12.34
C PHE A 13 0.49 -45.55 -12.98
N LEU A 14 0.62 -45.54 -14.31
CA LEU A 14 1.46 -44.57 -15.04
C LEU A 14 0.84 -43.16 -15.11
N LYS A 15 -0.45 -43.01 -14.79
CA LYS A 15 -1.16 -41.72 -14.77
C LYS A 15 -1.13 -41.06 -13.40
N LEU A 16 -0.93 -41.83 -12.32
CA LEU A 16 -0.94 -41.31 -10.96
C LEU A 16 0.20 -40.31 -10.66
N PRO A 17 1.48 -40.53 -11.04
CA PRO A 17 2.55 -39.57 -10.76
C PRO A 17 2.43 -38.30 -11.62
N THR A 18 1.90 -38.41 -12.84
CA THR A 18 1.67 -37.25 -13.72
C THR A 18 0.48 -36.43 -13.22
N ILE A 19 -0.60 -37.06 -12.77
CA ILE A 19 -1.72 -36.38 -12.11
C ILE A 19 -1.22 -35.69 -10.83
N LEU A 20 -0.43 -36.37 -9.99
CA LEU A 20 0.10 -35.77 -8.77
C LEU A 20 0.99 -34.55 -9.07
N SER A 21 1.90 -34.66 -10.06
CA SER A 21 2.75 -33.55 -10.49
C SER A 21 1.94 -32.36 -11.00
N VAL A 22 0.92 -32.60 -11.83
CA VAL A 22 0.05 -31.53 -12.36
C VAL A 22 -0.74 -30.85 -11.22
N THR A 23 -1.24 -31.63 -10.26
CA THR A 23 -1.97 -31.04 -9.11
C THR A 23 -1.07 -30.20 -8.20
N VAL A 24 0.18 -30.60 -8.00
CA VAL A 24 1.17 -29.83 -7.23
C VAL A 24 1.52 -28.53 -7.96
N ILE A 25 1.76 -28.58 -9.27
CA ILE A 25 2.05 -27.39 -10.08
C ILE A 25 0.85 -26.44 -10.05
N LEU A 26 -0.36 -26.95 -10.23
CA LEU A 26 -1.58 -26.13 -10.17
C LEU A 26 -1.75 -25.49 -8.79
N ALA A 27 -1.50 -26.22 -7.70
CA ALA A 27 -1.55 -25.67 -6.35
C ALA A 27 -0.50 -24.56 -6.13
N LEU A 28 0.74 -24.75 -6.58
CA LEU A 28 1.79 -23.74 -6.50
C LEU A 28 1.45 -22.48 -7.31
N VAL A 29 0.87 -22.66 -8.50
CA VAL A 29 0.39 -21.57 -9.34
C VAL A 29 -0.74 -20.82 -8.64
N LEU A 30 -1.73 -21.53 -8.06
CA LEU A 30 -2.81 -20.89 -7.30
C LEU A 30 -2.28 -20.12 -6.10
N ILE A 31 -1.33 -20.68 -5.34
CA ILE A 31 -0.66 -19.98 -4.22
C ILE A 31 0.04 -18.71 -4.72
N LEU A 32 0.81 -18.79 -5.80
CA LEU A 32 1.49 -17.62 -6.38
C LEU A 32 0.49 -16.55 -6.85
N HIS A 33 -0.62 -16.95 -7.48
CA HIS A 33 -1.69 -16.03 -7.89
C HIS A 33 -2.33 -15.36 -6.67
N THR A 34 -2.57 -16.08 -5.57
CA THR A 34 -3.10 -15.45 -4.35
C THR A 34 -2.15 -14.40 -3.79
N HIS A 35 -0.83 -14.64 -3.81
CA HIS A 35 0.15 -13.63 -3.37
C HIS A 35 0.18 -12.39 -4.27
N ILE A 36 0.03 -12.55 -5.59
CA ILE A 36 -0.01 -11.42 -6.53
C ILE A 36 -1.30 -10.62 -6.35
N VAL A 37 -2.45 -11.29 -6.20
CA VAL A 37 -3.76 -10.63 -5.99
C VAL A 37 -3.80 -9.88 -4.66
N PHE A 38 -3.24 -10.44 -3.58
CA PHE A 38 -3.11 -9.72 -2.30
C PHE A 38 -2.13 -8.53 -2.37
N SER A 39 -1.18 -8.54 -3.30
CA SER A 39 -0.21 -7.46 -3.47
C SER A 39 -0.69 -6.34 -4.40
N GLN A 40 -1.87 -6.47 -5.01
CA GLN A 40 -2.58 -5.31 -5.54
C GLN A 40 -3.17 -4.56 -4.36
N ASP A 41 -2.40 -3.61 -3.83
CA ASP A 41 -2.95 -2.51 -3.06
C ASP A 41 -4.11 -1.94 -3.90
N ILE A 42 -5.35 -2.21 -3.47
CA ILE A 42 -6.50 -1.45 -3.94
C ILE A 42 -6.19 -0.04 -3.47
N GLU A 43 -5.69 0.81 -4.37
CA GLU A 43 -5.70 2.26 -4.17
C GLU A 43 -7.17 2.69 -4.22
N ASP A 44 -7.94 2.32 -3.18
CA ASP A 44 -9.17 3.00 -2.84
C ASP A 44 -8.78 4.46 -2.76
N GLY A 45 -9.30 5.25 -3.69
CA GLY A 45 -8.87 6.62 -3.92
C GLY A 45 -8.97 7.44 -2.64
N GLU A 46 -7.88 7.52 -1.90
CA GLU A 46 -7.81 8.32 -0.68
C GLU A 46 -7.94 9.78 -1.10
N ASP A 47 -9.02 10.42 -0.63
CA ASP A 47 -9.24 11.85 -0.83
C ASP A 47 -8.51 12.61 0.29
N TYR A 48 -7.61 13.52 -0.08
CA TYR A 48 -7.04 14.49 0.84
C TYR A 48 -8.05 15.60 1.09
N VAL A 49 -8.50 15.74 2.33
CA VAL A 49 -9.30 16.90 2.77
C VAL A 49 -8.33 18.03 3.10
N VAL A 50 -8.40 19.12 2.34
CA VAL A 50 -7.56 20.29 2.58
C VAL A 50 -8.38 21.33 3.30
N ASP A 51 -7.95 21.68 4.52
CA ASP A 51 -8.54 22.77 5.27
C ASP A 51 -8.11 24.09 4.63
N ASN A 52 -9.10 24.86 4.18
CA ASN A 52 -8.93 26.22 3.64
C ASN A 52 -8.22 26.30 2.27
N PRO A 53 -8.79 25.71 1.20
CA PRO A 53 -8.28 25.87 -0.16
C PRO A 53 -8.36 27.35 -0.57
N PHE A 54 -7.20 27.97 -0.79
CA PHE A 54 -7.13 29.34 -1.31
C PHE A 54 -7.37 29.29 -2.83
N THR A 55 -8.63 29.14 -3.23
CA THR A 55 -9.03 29.37 -4.62
C THR A 55 -9.36 30.84 -4.78
N ASN A 56 -8.77 31.52 -5.77
CA ASN A 56 -9.09 32.91 -6.13
C ASN A 56 -10.50 33.09 -6.73
N ALA A 57 -11.43 32.20 -6.42
CA ALA A 57 -12.84 32.31 -6.77
C ALA A 57 -13.57 33.07 -5.65
N LEU A 58 -14.23 34.15 -6.02
CA LEU A 58 -15.09 34.97 -5.18
C LEU A 58 -16.02 34.12 -4.27
N ALA A 59 -16.33 34.70 -3.10
CA ALA A 59 -17.48 34.44 -2.25
C ALA A 59 -17.37 33.34 -1.16
N GLY A 60 -16.96 33.78 0.03
CA GLY A 60 -17.83 33.74 1.21
C GLY A 60 -18.29 32.39 1.80
N LYS A 61 -17.76 31.24 1.37
CA LYS A 61 -18.07 29.93 1.98
C LYS A 61 -16.80 29.11 2.15
N ARG A 62 -16.56 28.64 3.38
CA ARG A 62 -15.47 27.70 3.72
C ARG A 62 -15.76 26.35 3.05
N PHE A 63 -15.42 26.24 1.76
CA PHE A 63 -15.58 25.00 1.02
C PHE A 63 -14.36 24.11 1.31
N LEU A 64 -14.57 22.92 1.85
CA LEU A 64 -13.52 21.92 1.99
C LEU A 64 -13.22 21.38 0.59
N ALA A 65 -12.00 21.59 0.08
CA ALA A 65 -11.59 20.95 -1.16
C ALA A 65 -11.15 19.51 -0.85
N ARG A 66 -11.74 18.55 -1.57
CA ARG A 66 -11.27 17.17 -1.62
C ARG A 66 -10.37 17.02 -2.83
N ILE A 67 -9.13 16.59 -2.60
CA ILE A 67 -8.15 16.35 -3.65
C ILE A 67 -7.86 14.86 -3.67
N ARG A 68 -8.13 14.20 -4.79
CA ARG A 68 -7.82 12.77 -4.96
C ARG A 68 -6.31 12.54 -4.88
N LYS A 69 -5.90 11.39 -4.33
CA LYS A 69 -4.54 10.88 -4.49
C LYS A 69 -4.10 10.89 -5.94
N GLY A 70 -2.89 11.40 -6.18
CA GLY A 70 -2.35 11.49 -7.53
C GLY A 70 -3.03 12.54 -8.41
N ALA A 71 -3.78 13.49 -7.84
CA ALA A 71 -4.30 14.63 -8.58
C ALA A 71 -3.21 15.30 -9.42
N HIS A 72 -3.58 15.73 -10.63
CA HIS A 72 -2.63 16.34 -11.55
C HIS A 72 -2.06 17.64 -10.96
N CYS A 73 -0.76 17.81 -11.15
CA CYS A 73 -0.05 19.03 -10.81
C CYS A 73 1.03 19.31 -11.85
N ASP A 74 1.51 20.54 -11.84
CA ASP A 74 2.62 20.99 -12.66
C ASP A 74 3.79 21.32 -11.72
N VAL A 75 5.00 20.86 -12.04
CA VAL A 75 6.20 21.08 -11.23
C VAL A 75 6.51 22.57 -11.04
N SER A 76 6.13 23.42 -12.01
CA SER A 76 6.24 24.88 -11.89
C SER A 76 5.41 25.46 -10.74
N ARG A 77 4.35 24.73 -10.35
CA ARG A 77 3.43 25.09 -9.27
C ARG A 77 3.47 24.01 -8.20
N ASN A 78 4.67 23.75 -7.65
CA ASN A 78 5.01 22.63 -6.77
C ASN A 78 4.02 22.38 -5.59
N SER A 79 3.21 23.38 -5.25
CA SER A 79 2.18 23.37 -4.19
C SER A 79 0.74 23.57 -4.71
N ILE A 80 0.44 23.28 -5.98
CA ILE A 80 -0.92 23.35 -6.55
C ILE A 80 -1.32 21.99 -7.09
N CYS A 81 -2.40 21.44 -6.53
CA CYS A 81 -2.96 20.14 -6.90
C CYS A 81 -4.36 20.36 -7.48
N ASN A 82 -4.58 20.02 -8.75
CA ASN A 82 -5.85 20.27 -9.44
C ASN A 82 -6.36 21.72 -9.30
N GLY A 83 -5.45 22.70 -9.39
CA GLY A 83 -5.77 24.13 -9.23
C GLY A 83 -5.96 24.60 -7.79
N VAL A 84 -5.91 23.71 -6.81
CA VAL A 84 -5.99 24.04 -5.38
C VAL A 84 -4.59 24.23 -4.81
N SER A 85 -4.31 25.42 -4.28
CA SER A 85 -3.09 25.64 -3.50
C SER A 85 -3.15 24.79 -2.23
N VAL A 86 -2.20 23.88 -2.11
CA VAL A 86 -2.06 22.97 -0.99
C VAL A 86 -1.02 23.50 -0.03
N ASN A 87 -1.45 23.71 1.21
CA ASN A 87 -0.60 23.82 2.38
C ASN A 87 0.30 25.04 2.53
N ASN A 88 0.20 26.11 1.73
CA ASN A 88 0.96 27.36 1.97
C ASN A 88 2.47 27.18 2.32
N GLY A 89 3.12 26.08 1.89
CA GLY A 89 4.49 25.70 2.27
C GLY A 89 4.69 24.72 3.44
N THR A 90 3.64 24.25 4.14
CA THR A 90 3.75 23.31 5.28
C THR A 90 3.95 21.84 4.87
N GLY A 91 3.95 21.55 3.57
CA GLY A 91 4.54 20.31 3.04
C GLY A 91 3.71 19.04 3.19
N LEU A 92 2.38 19.08 3.38
CA LEU A 92 1.57 17.85 3.36
C LEU A 92 1.50 17.24 1.95
N LEU A 93 1.17 18.02 0.93
CA LEU A 93 1.15 17.58 -0.47
C LEU A 93 2.26 18.26 -1.26
N GLN A 94 2.99 17.48 -2.05
CA GLN A 94 4.00 17.95 -2.97
C GLN A 94 3.73 17.43 -4.38
N CYS A 95 3.97 18.27 -5.39
CA CYS A 95 3.94 17.83 -6.78
C CYS A 95 5.15 16.94 -7.10
N CYS A 96 4.91 15.64 -7.24
CA CYS A 96 5.91 14.68 -7.65
C CYS A 96 5.70 14.33 -9.13
N LYS A 97 6.52 14.94 -9.98
CA LYS A 97 6.35 14.90 -11.45
C LYS A 97 5.02 15.55 -11.84
N THR A 98 4.03 14.77 -12.26
CA THR A 98 2.71 15.24 -12.69
C THR A 98 1.62 14.93 -11.68
N HIS A 99 1.97 14.37 -10.51
CA HIS A 99 1.02 13.88 -9.52
C HIS A 99 1.31 14.42 -8.12
N CYS A 100 0.28 14.90 -7.45
CA CYS A 100 0.37 15.26 -6.05
C CYS A 100 0.49 14.03 -5.16
N ARG A 101 1.48 14.05 -4.27
CA ARG A 101 1.77 12.97 -3.31
C ARG A 101 1.83 13.55 -1.90
N ASN A 102 1.33 12.78 -0.94
CA ASN A 102 1.40 13.10 0.47
C ASN A 102 2.79 12.79 1.03
N VAL A 103 3.68 13.77 1.10
CA VAL A 103 5.04 13.50 1.57
C VAL A 103 5.11 13.27 3.09
N LEU A 104 4.02 13.47 3.83
CA LEU A 104 3.98 13.19 5.27
C LEU A 104 3.49 11.78 5.62
N GLY A 105 2.85 11.08 4.69
CA GLY A 105 2.27 9.74 4.90
C GLY A 105 2.49 8.73 3.77
N ASP A 106 2.89 9.16 2.57
CA ASP A 106 3.20 8.27 1.47
C ASP A 106 4.58 7.62 1.68
N ARG A 107 4.56 6.32 1.94
CA ARG A 107 5.77 5.51 2.14
C ARG A 107 6.76 5.58 0.98
N ASN A 108 6.30 5.84 -0.25
CA ASN A 108 7.15 5.92 -1.43
C ASN A 108 7.65 7.34 -1.73
N ASN A 109 7.15 8.36 -1.01
CA ASN A 109 7.48 9.77 -1.20
C ASN A 109 7.69 10.48 0.14
N CYS A 110 8.24 9.80 1.14
CA CYS A 110 8.27 10.28 2.51
C CYS A 110 9.29 11.41 2.72
N GLY A 111 8.82 12.56 3.19
CA GLY A 111 9.58 13.80 3.37
C GLY A 111 9.94 14.52 2.06
N ARG A 112 10.06 13.76 0.95
CA ARG A 112 10.28 14.28 -0.40
C ARG A 112 9.92 13.24 -1.46
N CYS A 113 9.66 13.70 -2.67
CA CYS A 113 9.37 12.83 -3.82
C CYS A 113 10.44 11.76 -4.04
N GLY A 114 10.01 10.51 -4.25
CA GLY A 114 10.87 9.36 -4.52
C GLY A 114 11.67 8.82 -3.33
N HIS A 115 11.53 9.42 -2.14
CA HIS A 115 12.15 8.88 -0.93
C HIS A 115 11.28 7.77 -0.35
N LYS A 116 11.65 6.52 -0.67
CA LYS A 116 10.94 5.33 -0.22
C LYS A 116 11.47 4.87 1.14
N CYS A 117 10.57 4.67 2.10
CA CYS A 117 10.93 4.08 3.39
C CYS A 117 11.29 2.60 3.25
N GLY A 118 12.12 2.11 4.17
CA GLY A 118 12.61 0.75 4.22
C GLY A 118 11.52 -0.30 4.42
N PHE A 119 11.92 -1.57 4.43
CA PHE A 119 11.01 -2.66 4.75
C PHE A 119 10.46 -2.49 6.17
N ALA A 120 9.14 -2.72 6.33
CA ALA A 120 8.41 -2.53 7.59
C ALA A 120 8.44 -1.11 8.21
N GLU A 121 8.86 -0.09 7.46
CA GLU A 121 8.79 1.30 7.90
C GLU A 121 7.53 2.00 7.35
N LEU A 122 6.96 2.88 8.17
CA LEU A 122 5.88 3.79 7.80
C LEU A 122 6.44 5.19 7.57
N CYS A 123 5.79 5.98 6.72
CA CYS A 123 6.05 7.40 6.68
C CYS A 123 5.23 8.09 7.77
N CYS A 124 5.89 8.55 8.83
CA CYS A 124 5.25 9.26 9.92
C CYS A 124 5.73 10.71 9.94
N HIS A 125 4.84 11.63 9.58
CA HIS A 125 5.11 13.08 9.56
C HIS A 125 6.33 13.44 8.70
N GLY A 126 6.51 12.75 7.58
CA GLY A 126 7.61 12.98 6.65
C GLY A 126 8.93 12.30 7.01
N SER A 127 8.93 11.46 8.06
CA SER A 127 10.08 10.65 8.43
C SER A 127 9.76 9.16 8.40
N CYS A 128 10.66 8.37 7.81
CA CYS A 128 10.55 6.93 7.83
C CYS A 128 10.77 6.41 9.26
N THR A 129 9.78 5.69 9.77
CA THR A 129 9.73 5.23 11.16
C THR A 129 9.46 3.74 11.19
N ASN A 130 10.29 3.01 11.92
CA ASN A 130 10.07 1.58 12.18
C ASN A 130 8.92 1.41 13.19
N ALA A 131 7.70 1.28 12.66
CA ALA A 131 6.50 1.12 13.47
C ALA A 131 6.43 -0.24 14.19
N ALA A 132 7.30 -1.21 13.84
CA ALA A 132 7.33 -2.50 14.52
C ALA A 132 7.97 -2.42 15.92
N TYR A 133 8.87 -1.45 16.14
CA TYR A 133 9.65 -1.34 17.39
C TYR A 133 9.69 0.07 17.99
N ASN A 134 9.11 1.07 17.33
CA ASN A 134 9.04 2.42 17.87
C ASN A 134 7.87 2.57 18.84
N ALA A 135 8.17 2.70 20.14
CA ALA A 135 7.16 2.85 21.19
C ALA A 135 6.29 4.11 21.08
N SER A 136 6.65 5.11 20.26
CA SER A 136 5.84 6.31 20.00
C SER A 136 5.02 6.21 18.70
N ASN A 137 5.24 5.18 17.88
CA ASN A 137 4.60 4.98 16.59
C ASN A 137 4.30 3.48 16.35
N CYS A 138 3.85 2.78 17.39
CA CYS A 138 3.76 1.33 17.37
C CYS A 138 2.59 0.85 16.49
N GLY A 139 2.88 0.10 15.43
CA GLY A 139 1.91 -0.40 14.45
C GLY A 139 1.31 0.69 13.52
N LYS A 140 1.21 1.93 14.00
CA LYS A 140 0.78 3.10 13.24
C LYS A 140 1.40 4.39 13.78
N CYS A 141 1.51 5.42 12.93
CA CYS A 141 2.03 6.71 13.33
C CYS A 141 1.25 7.33 14.51
N GLY A 142 1.96 7.90 15.48
CA GLY A 142 1.40 8.53 16.67
C GLY A 142 0.85 7.57 17.73
N ASN A 143 0.86 6.24 17.49
CA ASN A 143 0.43 5.29 18.49
C ASN A 143 1.52 5.06 19.54
N LYS A 144 1.39 5.74 20.68
CA LYS A 144 2.34 5.66 21.77
C LYS A 144 1.94 4.57 22.78
N CYS A 145 2.86 3.65 23.07
CA CYS A 145 2.71 2.68 24.13
C CYS A 145 2.79 3.35 25.52
N LEU A 146 2.17 2.72 26.52
CA LEU A 146 2.26 3.18 27.91
C LEU A 146 3.73 3.23 28.37
N PRO A 147 4.08 4.10 29.34
CA PRO A 147 5.42 4.14 29.90
C PRO A 147 5.87 2.75 30.38
N GLY A 148 7.06 2.32 29.95
CA GLY A 148 7.63 1.01 30.27
C GLY A 148 7.13 -0.15 29.40
N VAL A 149 6.10 0.05 28.57
CA VAL A 149 5.60 -0.97 27.63
C VAL A 149 6.39 -0.91 26.33
N LYS A 150 6.94 -2.05 25.92
CA LYS A 150 7.67 -2.19 24.66
C LYS A 150 6.71 -2.24 23.47
N CYS A 151 7.21 -1.78 22.32
CA CYS A 151 6.61 -2.04 21.03
C CYS A 151 7.38 -3.18 20.37
N GLU A 152 6.71 -4.28 20.09
CA GLU A 152 7.29 -5.45 19.42
C GLU A 152 6.30 -5.92 18.35
N PHE A 153 6.80 -6.16 17.14
CA PHE A 153 6.00 -6.54 15.98
C PHE A 153 4.81 -5.63 15.69
N GLY A 154 4.89 -4.35 16.07
CA GLY A 154 3.84 -3.36 15.85
C GLY A 154 2.70 -3.39 16.88
N ALA A 155 2.86 -4.11 17.98
CA ALA A 155 1.91 -4.12 19.09
C ALA A 155 2.59 -3.68 20.40
N CYS A 156 1.88 -2.87 21.18
CA CYS A 156 2.31 -2.50 22.52
C CYS A 156 2.10 -3.68 23.47
N GLY A 157 3.15 -4.09 24.16
CA GLY A 157 3.08 -5.20 25.14
C GLY A 157 2.83 -6.55 24.48
N TYR A 158 3.32 -6.73 23.25
CA TYR A 158 3.36 -8.05 22.62
C TYR A 158 4.11 -9.04 23.53
N ALA A 159 3.55 -10.23 23.71
CA ALA A 159 3.98 -11.25 24.66
C ALA A 159 4.50 -12.49 23.94
#